data_AF-A0A1H2Z6F3-F1
#
_entry.id   AF-A0A1H2Z6F3-F1
#
_cell.length_a   1.000
_cell.length_b   1.000
_cell.length_c   1.000
_cell.angle_alpha   90.00
_cell.angle_beta   90.00
_cell.angle_gamma   90.00
#
_symmetry.space_group_name_H-M   'P 1'
#
loop_
_entity.id
_entity.type
_entity.pdbx_description
1 polymer ?
#
loop_
_entity_poly.entity_id
_entity_poly.type
_entity_poly.pdbx_seq_one_letter_code
_entity_poly.pdbx_strand_id
1 'polypeptide(L)'
;MKYRLIVLLVFGITFFSCKKDDDGIITVPPSLLAEVEPEDDETIKEFLNTHFYNYEDFDEVTMPEGFDYKIVIDTIAGANADKTPMMDFAQAITLNVSNTHLGLSAEEEDIPHTYYYIEVQKGGGGSPTYADSTLVRYQGSALDGTLFDESQDFLWQELPSTYRGYGDGISQMYAGTSENIVDNPDGSYEITDRGIAIIVMPSGLAAFNRTVGAAGTYAPVLFKVELGLYVEDTDSDNDGIPSIMEDLNNNRYLLDDNTDEDTEPLNLPALPNYRDADDDGDGVSTRSEISDENGDIIFPYPDSNGDGVPDYLDPTVN
;
A
#
# COMPACT_ATOMS: atom_id res chain seq x y z
N MET A 1 -12.92 74.52 -30.61
CA MET A 1 -12.26 74.01 -31.83
C MET A 1 -10.85 74.56 -31.91
N LYS A 2 -9.81 73.80 -31.55
CA LYS A 2 -8.42 74.19 -31.87
C LYS A 2 -7.60 72.93 -32.16
N TYR A 3 -7.05 72.87 -33.36
CA TYR A 3 -6.14 71.83 -33.85
C TYR A 3 -4.68 72.27 -33.67
N ARG A 4 -3.92 71.38 -33.01
CA ARG A 4 -2.59 70.80 -33.32
C ARG A 4 -1.46 71.72 -33.86
N LEU A 5 -0.33 71.86 -33.16
CA LEU A 5 0.85 70.96 -33.01
C LEU A 5 1.81 70.99 -34.21
N ILE A 6 3.07 71.42 -33.97
CA ILE A 6 4.38 70.79 -34.29
C ILE A 6 5.44 71.51 -33.42
N VAL A 7 6.34 70.78 -32.77
CA VAL A 7 7.82 70.89 -32.81
C VAL A 7 8.43 70.02 -31.70
N LEU A 8 9.45 69.27 -32.12
CA LEU A 8 10.38 68.38 -31.42
C LEU A 8 10.87 68.82 -30.04
N LEU A 9 11.07 67.85 -29.15
CA LEU A 9 12.24 67.81 -28.27
C LEU A 9 12.68 66.36 -27.98
N VAL A 10 13.96 66.11 -28.23
CA VAL A 10 14.74 64.90 -27.93
C VAL A 10 14.88 64.72 -26.42
N PHE A 11 14.73 63.50 -25.87
CA PHE A 11 15.44 63.12 -24.65
C PHE A 11 15.67 61.60 -24.53
N GLY A 12 16.83 61.27 -23.96
CA GLY A 12 17.56 60.01 -24.07
C GLY A 12 16.87 58.77 -23.49
N ILE A 13 17.22 57.65 -24.13
CA ILE A 13 17.02 56.28 -23.66
C ILE A 13 17.87 56.08 -22.40
N THR A 14 17.24 55.80 -21.27
CA THR A 14 17.90 55.14 -20.13
C THR A 14 17.34 53.74 -20.01
N PHE A 15 18.16 52.76 -20.40
CA PHE A 15 17.92 51.35 -20.11
C PHE A 15 18.01 51.15 -18.60
N PHE A 16 16.86 51.07 -17.93
CA PHE A 16 16.78 50.43 -16.62
C PHE A 16 16.82 48.92 -16.87
N SER A 17 18.02 48.34 -16.76
CA SER A 17 18.19 46.90 -16.66
C SER A 17 17.64 46.46 -15.30
N CYS A 18 16.41 45.96 -15.28
CA CYS A 18 16.02 45.03 -14.22
C CYS A 18 16.87 43.78 -14.42
N LYS A 19 17.81 43.53 -13.50
CA LYS A 19 18.35 42.19 -13.32
C LYS A 19 17.15 41.26 -13.11
N LYS A 20 17.02 40.25 -13.94
CA LYS A 20 16.30 39.05 -13.56
C LYS A 20 17.19 38.35 -12.57
N ASP A 21 16.86 38.47 -11.29
CA ASP A 21 17.27 37.47 -10.33
C ASP A 21 16.39 36.25 -10.64
N ASP A 22 16.83 35.46 -11.63
CA ASP A 22 16.33 34.11 -11.83
C ASP A 22 16.92 33.28 -10.68
N ASP A 23 16.34 33.43 -9.50
CA ASP A 23 16.45 32.45 -8.44
C ASP A 23 15.80 31.17 -8.99
N GLY A 24 16.60 30.38 -9.70
CA GLY A 24 16.19 29.10 -10.24
C GLY A 24 15.57 28.28 -9.11
N ILE A 25 14.45 27.62 -9.41
CA ILE A 25 13.86 26.65 -8.49
C ILE A 25 14.95 25.61 -8.22
N ILE A 26 15.49 25.60 -7.00
CA ILE A 26 16.40 24.55 -6.56
C ILE A 26 15.53 23.33 -6.33
N THR A 27 15.51 22.43 -7.31
CA THR A 27 14.89 21.11 -7.16
C THR A 27 15.86 20.25 -6.37
N VAL A 28 15.54 20.00 -5.10
CA VAL A 28 16.28 19.04 -4.28
C VAL A 28 15.87 17.64 -4.76
N PRO A 29 16.82 16.78 -5.17
CA PRO A 29 16.50 15.41 -5.56
C PRO A 29 15.92 14.65 -4.35
N PRO A 30 15.06 13.64 -4.59
CA PRO A 30 14.63 12.73 -3.54
C PRO A 30 15.83 12.09 -2.81
N SER A 31 15.67 11.82 -1.52
CA SER A 31 16.65 11.04 -0.75
C SER A 31 16.70 9.60 -1.25
N LEU A 32 17.84 8.94 -1.06
CA LEU A 32 18.03 7.54 -1.43
C LEU A 32 17.35 6.60 -0.42
N LEU A 33 16.79 5.49 -0.90
CA LEU A 33 16.19 4.45 -0.07
C LEU A 33 17.21 3.90 0.93
N ALA A 34 18.43 3.60 0.47
CA ALA A 34 19.50 3.05 1.32
C ALA A 34 20.01 4.03 2.38
N GLU A 35 19.70 5.33 2.26
CA GLU A 35 20.05 6.34 3.27
C GLU A 35 18.93 6.51 4.31
N VAL A 36 17.67 6.43 3.88
CA VAL A 36 16.49 6.67 4.74
C VAL A 36 16.08 5.42 5.51
N GLU A 37 16.17 4.22 4.90
CA GLU A 37 15.71 2.97 5.53
C GLU A 37 16.33 2.72 6.92
N PRO A 38 17.64 2.90 7.14
CA PRO A 38 18.23 2.68 8.46
C PRO A 38 17.74 3.67 9.52
N GLU A 39 17.45 4.92 9.12
CA GLU A 39 16.93 5.97 10.02
C GLU A 39 15.48 5.68 10.42
N ASP A 40 14.66 5.25 9.45
CA ASP A 40 13.29 4.82 9.68
C ASP A 40 13.24 3.60 10.60
N ASP A 41 14.06 2.58 10.34
CA ASP A 41 14.11 1.35 11.15
C ASP A 41 14.57 1.63 12.60
N GLU A 42 15.58 2.49 12.80
CA GLU A 42 15.99 2.92 14.14
C GLU A 42 14.84 3.63 14.87
N THR A 43 14.14 4.53 14.18
CA THR A 43 12.99 5.27 14.73
C THR A 43 11.84 4.34 15.12
N ILE A 44 11.50 3.36 14.28
CA ILE A 44 10.46 2.36 14.58
C ILE A 44 10.88 1.50 15.77
N LYS A 45 12.13 1.02 15.79
CA LYS A 45 12.65 0.24 16.92
C LYS A 45 12.60 1.01 18.22
N GLU A 46 12.99 2.29 18.22
CA GLU A 46 12.89 3.14 19.41
C GLU A 46 11.43 3.25 19.88
N PHE A 47 10.51 3.54 18.97
CA PHE A 47 9.09 3.64 19.28
C PHE A 47 8.55 2.34 19.90
N LEU A 48 8.79 1.19 19.27
CA LEU A 48 8.33 -0.12 19.74
C LEU A 48 8.95 -0.54 21.10
N ASN A 49 10.18 -0.10 21.40
CA ASN A 49 10.84 -0.37 22.68
C ASN A 49 10.39 0.56 23.82
N THR A 50 9.85 1.74 23.49
CA THR A 50 9.48 2.77 24.47
C THR A 50 7.98 2.88 24.70
N HIS A 51 7.17 2.19 23.91
CA HIS A 51 5.72 2.19 24.00
C HIS A 51 5.17 0.78 24.24
N PHE A 52 3.96 0.73 24.79
CA PHE A 52 3.16 -0.49 24.94
C PHE A 52 1.75 -0.22 24.41
N TYR A 53 1.04 -1.28 24.02
CA TYR A 53 -0.41 -1.20 23.79
C TYR A 53 -1.16 -1.81 24.98
N ASN A 54 -2.46 -1.60 25.10
CA ASN A 54 -3.32 -2.16 26.15
C ASN A 54 -3.53 -3.69 26.03
N TYR A 55 -2.45 -4.46 25.90
CA TYR A 55 -2.45 -5.92 25.69
C TYR A 55 -3.22 -6.71 26.75
N GLU A 56 -3.27 -6.22 27.99
CA GLU A 56 -4.05 -6.85 29.07
C GLU A 56 -5.56 -6.79 28.82
N ASP A 57 -6.05 -5.80 28.08
CA ASP A 57 -7.47 -5.69 27.74
C ASP A 57 -7.89 -6.72 26.67
N PHE A 58 -6.92 -7.31 25.96
CA PHE A 58 -7.13 -8.35 24.94
C PHE A 58 -6.87 -9.77 25.47
N ASP A 59 -6.44 -9.92 26.73
CA ASP A 59 -6.27 -11.22 27.36
C ASP A 59 -7.63 -11.77 27.84
N GLU A 60 -7.94 -13.03 27.51
CA GLU A 60 -9.23 -13.66 27.82
C GLU A 60 -9.62 -13.61 29.31
N VAL A 61 -8.64 -13.54 30.22
CA VAL A 61 -8.85 -13.53 31.67
C VAL A 61 -9.06 -12.12 32.19
N THR A 62 -8.39 -11.12 31.61
CA THR A 62 -8.43 -9.72 32.09
C THR A 62 -9.28 -8.78 31.23
N MET A 63 -9.86 -9.27 30.12
CA MET A 63 -10.72 -8.50 29.24
C MET A 63 -11.87 -7.81 29.99
N PRO A 64 -12.01 -6.47 29.89
CA PRO A 64 -13.09 -5.73 30.53
C PRO A 64 -14.48 -6.09 29.97
N GLU A 65 -15.51 -6.06 30.83
CA GLU A 65 -16.90 -6.20 30.39
C GLU A 65 -17.27 -5.04 29.45
N GLY A 66 -17.73 -5.37 28.23
CA GLY A 66 -18.10 -4.37 27.23
C GLY A 66 -16.90 -3.65 26.60
N PHE A 67 -15.71 -4.27 26.60
CA PHE A 67 -14.55 -3.75 25.90
C PHE A 67 -14.85 -3.50 24.41
N ASP A 68 -14.42 -2.35 23.90
CA ASP A 68 -14.71 -1.91 22.52
C ASP A 68 -13.64 -2.36 21.51
N TYR A 69 -12.70 -3.20 21.95
CA TYR A 69 -11.61 -3.75 21.14
C TYR A 69 -10.67 -2.68 20.54
N LYS A 70 -10.64 -1.48 21.11
CA LYS A 70 -9.74 -0.42 20.65
C LYS A 70 -8.34 -0.57 21.23
N ILE A 71 -7.36 -0.53 20.33
CA ILE A 71 -5.95 -0.46 20.67
C ILE A 71 -5.63 0.96 21.15
N VAL A 72 -5.15 1.07 22.39
CA VAL A 72 -4.58 2.29 22.97
C VAL A 72 -3.09 2.07 23.17
N ILE A 73 -2.28 2.98 22.64
CA ILE A 73 -0.81 2.96 22.75
C ILE A 73 -0.41 4.09 23.70
N ASP A 74 0.49 3.80 24.63
CA ASP A 74 1.03 4.76 25.60
C ASP A 74 2.52 4.49 25.85
N THR A 75 3.21 5.45 26.45
CA THR A 75 4.65 5.38 26.73
C THR A 75 4.93 4.59 28.01
N ILE A 76 6.03 3.83 27.99
CA ILE A 76 6.56 3.12 29.15
C ILE A 76 7.26 4.12 30.07
N ALA A 77 6.47 4.76 30.93
CA ALA A 77 6.94 5.74 31.89
C ALA A 77 6.02 5.83 33.11
N GLY A 78 6.56 6.29 34.24
CA GLY A 78 5.77 6.57 35.44
C GLY A 78 5.00 5.34 35.95
N ALA A 79 3.66 5.40 35.90
CA ALA A 79 2.79 4.28 36.30
C ALA A 79 2.88 3.07 35.35
N ASN A 80 3.32 3.30 34.12
CA ASN A 80 3.48 2.28 33.07
C ASN A 80 4.92 1.73 32.98
N ALA A 81 5.79 2.05 33.94
CA ALA A 81 7.22 1.70 33.87
C ALA A 81 7.50 0.19 33.83
N ASP A 82 6.56 -0.63 34.31
CA ASP A 82 6.66 -2.10 34.32
C ASP A 82 5.92 -2.76 33.14
N LYS A 83 5.42 -1.97 32.16
CA LYS A 83 4.72 -2.50 30.98
C LYS A 83 5.69 -3.15 30.01
N THR A 84 5.22 -4.19 29.34
CA THR A 84 5.98 -4.89 28.30
C THR A 84 6.04 -4.05 27.02
N PRO A 85 7.22 -3.82 26.43
CA PRO A 85 7.36 -3.13 25.15
C PRO A 85 6.61 -3.81 24.01
N MET A 86 6.08 -3.01 23.08
CA MET A 86 5.48 -3.53 21.85
C MET A 86 6.45 -4.40 21.04
N MET A 87 7.75 -4.08 21.10
CA MET A 87 8.80 -4.85 20.45
C MET A 87 8.80 -6.34 20.85
N ASP A 88 8.43 -6.68 22.09
CA ASP A 88 8.41 -8.08 22.56
C ASP A 88 7.29 -8.91 21.90
N PHE A 89 6.30 -8.24 21.30
CA PHE A 89 5.22 -8.87 20.55
C PHE A 89 5.41 -8.77 19.03
N ALA A 90 6.38 -7.98 18.58
CA ALA A 90 6.56 -7.66 17.17
C ALA A 90 7.29 -8.78 16.41
N GLN A 91 6.77 -9.10 15.24
CA GLN A 91 7.43 -9.91 14.22
C GLN A 91 8.00 -8.96 13.17
N ALA A 92 9.28 -9.12 12.85
CA ALA A 92 9.95 -8.33 11.81
C ALA A 92 9.87 -9.08 10.47
N ILE A 93 9.36 -8.41 9.43
CA ILE A 93 9.24 -8.95 8.07
C ILE A 93 9.94 -7.97 7.12
N THR A 94 10.81 -8.51 6.26
CA THR A 94 11.60 -7.72 5.32
C THR A 94 11.08 -7.93 3.89
N LEU A 95 10.87 -6.82 3.18
CA LEU A 95 10.56 -6.78 1.76
C LEU A 95 11.64 -5.98 1.02
N ASN A 96 11.94 -6.37 -0.21
CA ASN A 96 12.87 -5.65 -1.06
C ASN A 96 12.14 -4.56 -1.84
N VAL A 97 12.59 -3.30 -1.74
CA VAL A 97 12.00 -2.14 -2.41
C VAL A 97 12.98 -1.57 -3.42
N SER A 98 12.53 -1.42 -4.66
CA SER A 98 13.24 -0.70 -5.72
C SER A 98 12.65 0.70 -5.91
N ASN A 99 13.46 1.63 -6.41
CA ASN A 99 13.00 2.98 -6.70
C ASN A 99 11.92 3.03 -7.81
N THR A 100 11.95 2.08 -8.74
CA THR A 100 10.94 1.89 -9.78
C THR A 100 9.55 1.68 -9.18
N HIS A 101 9.42 0.91 -8.09
CA HIS A 101 8.16 0.71 -7.36
C HIS A 101 7.55 2.01 -6.80
N LEU A 102 8.37 3.06 -6.65
CA LEU A 102 7.97 4.36 -6.10
C LEU A 102 7.89 5.45 -7.18
N GLY A 103 8.16 5.11 -8.44
CA GLY A 103 8.24 6.05 -9.56
C GLY A 103 9.43 7.01 -9.44
N LEU A 104 10.54 6.56 -8.84
CA LEU A 104 11.76 7.34 -8.65
C LEU A 104 12.85 6.93 -9.65
N SER A 105 13.69 7.87 -10.03
CA SER A 105 14.68 7.69 -11.12
C SER A 105 16.08 7.27 -10.64
N ALA A 106 16.29 7.14 -9.33
CA ALA A 106 17.59 6.70 -8.81
C ALA A 106 17.73 5.19 -8.97
N GLU A 107 18.92 4.72 -9.33
CA GLU A 107 19.21 3.30 -9.59
C GLU A 107 19.45 2.54 -8.28
N GLU A 108 18.38 2.35 -7.49
CA GLU A 108 18.39 1.49 -6.30
C GLU A 108 17.39 0.36 -6.50
N GLU A 109 17.90 -0.86 -6.50
CA GLU A 109 17.14 -2.09 -6.68
C GLU A 109 17.25 -2.94 -5.43
N ASP A 110 16.16 -3.61 -5.08
CA ASP A 110 16.12 -4.61 -4.01
C ASP A 110 16.66 -4.10 -2.65
N ILE A 111 16.36 -2.86 -2.28
CA ILE A 111 16.77 -2.33 -0.97
C ILE A 111 15.88 -2.95 0.12
N PRO A 112 16.45 -3.70 1.09
CA PRO A 112 15.67 -4.37 2.11
C PRO A 112 15.04 -3.34 3.05
N HIS A 113 13.73 -3.42 3.26
CA HIS A 113 12.97 -2.62 4.21
C HIS A 113 12.21 -3.53 5.16
N THR A 114 12.31 -3.27 6.46
CA THR A 114 11.65 -4.09 7.48
C THR A 114 10.43 -3.38 8.05
N TYR A 115 9.26 -4.02 7.98
CA TYR A 115 8.08 -3.63 8.76
C TYR A 115 7.89 -4.57 9.95
N TYR A 116 7.10 -4.09 10.93
CA TYR A 116 6.84 -4.78 12.18
C TYR A 116 5.35 -5.06 12.32
N TYR A 117 5.02 -6.34 12.48
CA TYR A 117 3.66 -6.84 12.65
C TYR A 117 3.44 -7.32 14.09
N ILE A 118 2.36 -6.88 14.73
CA ILE A 118 1.93 -7.35 16.04
C ILE A 118 0.52 -7.91 15.90
N GLU A 119 0.38 -9.23 16.04
CA GLU A 119 -0.92 -9.88 16.19
C GLU A 119 -1.49 -9.54 17.57
N VAL A 120 -2.55 -8.73 17.62
CA VAL A 120 -3.23 -8.34 18.86
C VAL A 120 -4.32 -9.36 19.19
N GLN A 121 -5.08 -9.76 18.17
CA GLN A 121 -6.08 -10.81 18.26
C GLN A 121 -6.11 -11.58 16.94
N LYS A 122 -5.93 -12.89 17.02
CA LYS A 122 -6.06 -13.75 15.84
C LYS A 122 -7.53 -13.91 15.46
N GLY A 123 -7.85 -13.75 14.17
CA GLY A 123 -9.20 -13.99 13.66
C GLY A 123 -9.55 -15.48 13.53
N GLY A 124 -10.86 -15.77 13.44
CA GLY A 124 -11.39 -17.14 13.36
C GLY A 124 -11.32 -17.82 11.99
N GLY A 125 -11.05 -17.05 10.93
CA GLY A 125 -11.08 -17.47 9.52
C GLY A 125 -9.70 -17.77 8.93
N GLY A 126 -9.61 -17.65 7.59
CA GLY A 126 -8.38 -17.83 6.82
C GLY A 126 -7.49 -16.58 6.78
N SER A 127 -6.35 -16.68 6.09
CA SER A 127 -5.40 -15.59 5.89
C SER A 127 -5.42 -15.20 4.41
N PRO A 128 -5.62 -13.92 4.06
CA PRO A 128 -5.49 -13.47 2.67
C PRO A 128 -4.04 -13.54 2.20
N THR A 129 -3.85 -13.62 0.88
CA THR A 129 -2.57 -13.32 0.22
C THR A 129 -2.39 -11.81 0.10
N TYR A 130 -1.21 -11.34 -0.33
CA TYR A 130 -0.97 -9.91 -0.60
C TYR A 130 -1.68 -9.41 -1.88
N ALA A 131 -2.30 -10.31 -2.64
CA ALA A 131 -3.04 -10.00 -3.86
C ALA A 131 -4.57 -9.98 -3.65
N ASP A 132 -5.05 -10.38 -2.48
CA ASP A 132 -6.49 -10.52 -2.24
C ASP A 132 -7.20 -9.19 -1.95
N SER A 133 -8.52 -9.18 -2.18
CA SER A 133 -9.44 -8.18 -1.66
C SER A 133 -9.81 -8.51 -0.21
N THR A 134 -9.77 -7.52 0.66
CA THR A 134 -10.00 -7.66 2.09
C THR A 134 -11.03 -6.67 2.60
N LEU A 135 -11.88 -7.12 3.52
CA LEU A 135 -12.86 -6.30 4.22
C LEU A 135 -12.23 -5.85 5.53
N VAL A 136 -11.82 -4.58 5.59
CA VAL A 136 -11.04 -4.02 6.69
C VAL A 136 -11.67 -2.76 7.24
N ARG A 137 -11.42 -2.49 8.52
CA ARG A 137 -11.49 -1.14 9.09
C ARG A 137 -10.15 -0.84 9.74
N TYR A 138 -9.74 0.43 9.74
CA TYR A 138 -8.38 0.77 10.12
C TYR A 138 -8.26 2.20 10.63
N GLN A 139 -7.16 2.47 11.33
CA GLN A 139 -6.67 3.80 11.63
C GLN A 139 -5.18 3.89 11.25
N GLY A 140 -4.84 4.87 10.43
CA GLY A 140 -3.47 5.23 10.05
C GLY A 140 -3.00 6.48 10.79
N SER A 141 -1.83 6.40 11.43
CA SER A 141 -1.24 7.52 12.17
C SER A 141 0.28 7.63 11.99
N ALA A 142 0.80 8.83 12.22
CA ALA A 142 2.22 8.99 12.55
C ALA A 142 2.54 8.26 13.87
N LEU A 143 3.83 8.03 14.15
CA LEU A 143 4.27 7.39 15.41
C LEU A 143 3.95 8.21 16.66
N ASP A 144 3.75 9.53 16.54
CA ASP A 144 3.31 10.39 17.65
C ASP A 144 1.78 10.29 17.93
N GLY A 145 1.06 9.45 17.18
CA GLY A 145 -0.38 9.25 17.29
C GLY A 145 -1.22 10.21 16.47
N THR A 146 -0.62 11.13 15.70
CA THR A 146 -1.37 12.02 14.82
C THR A 146 -2.01 11.24 13.67
N LEU A 147 -3.35 11.18 13.66
CA LEU A 147 -4.13 10.50 12.62
C LEU A 147 -3.99 11.21 11.26
N PHE A 148 -3.85 10.43 10.19
CA PHE A 148 -3.89 10.93 8.82
C PHE A 148 -4.98 10.28 7.95
N ASP A 149 -5.44 9.08 8.32
CA ASP A 149 -6.50 8.36 7.62
C ASP A 149 -7.20 7.38 8.58
N GLU A 150 -8.51 7.16 8.38
CA GLU A 150 -9.25 6.13 9.11
C GLU A 150 -10.51 5.71 8.36
N SER A 151 -10.92 4.46 8.57
CA SER A 151 -12.29 4.04 8.34
C SER A 151 -12.84 3.37 9.59
N GLN A 152 -13.97 3.87 10.08
CA GLN A 152 -14.66 3.31 11.24
C GLN A 152 -15.61 2.17 10.84
N ASP A 153 -16.10 2.21 9.61
CA ASP A 153 -16.87 1.14 8.99
C ASP A 153 -15.94 0.22 8.20
N PHE A 154 -16.32 -1.05 8.09
CA PHE A 154 -15.63 -2.00 7.22
C PHE A 154 -15.82 -1.61 5.75
N LEU A 155 -14.73 -1.60 5.00
CA LEU A 155 -14.72 -1.40 3.55
C LEU A 155 -13.85 -2.45 2.86
N TRP A 156 -14.15 -2.71 1.59
CA TRP A 156 -13.33 -3.57 0.75
C TRP A 156 -12.12 -2.80 0.21
N GLN A 157 -10.94 -3.38 0.33
CA GLN A 157 -9.69 -2.90 -0.23
C GLN A 157 -8.94 -4.05 -0.89
N GLU A 158 -8.53 -3.86 -2.14
CA GLU A 158 -7.60 -4.74 -2.83
C GLU A 158 -6.18 -4.37 -2.40
N LEU A 159 -5.50 -5.30 -1.74
CA LEU A 159 -4.22 -5.04 -1.09
C LEU A 159 -3.13 -4.53 -2.04
N PRO A 160 -3.01 -4.97 -3.31
CA PRO A 160 -2.03 -4.45 -4.27
C PRO A 160 -2.13 -2.94 -4.53
N SER A 161 -3.31 -2.35 -4.31
CA SER A 161 -3.57 -0.93 -4.55
C SER A 161 -3.39 -0.04 -3.30
N THR A 162 -2.82 -0.60 -2.24
CA THR A 162 -2.55 0.10 -0.98
C THR A 162 -1.03 0.34 -0.78
N TYR A 163 -0.63 0.89 0.36
CA TYR A 163 0.79 0.93 0.71
C TYR A 163 1.33 -0.50 0.80
N ARG A 164 2.49 -0.79 0.20
CA ARG A 164 3.04 -2.15 0.13
C ARG A 164 3.18 -2.81 1.51
N GLY A 165 3.69 -2.08 2.50
CA GLY A 165 3.79 -2.59 3.88
C GLY A 165 2.44 -2.80 4.57
N TYR A 166 1.41 -2.04 4.19
CA TYR A 166 0.04 -2.23 4.69
C TYR A 166 -0.56 -3.50 4.10
N GLY A 167 -0.49 -3.66 2.77
CA GLY A 167 -0.97 -4.85 2.07
C GLY A 167 -0.30 -6.12 2.55
N ASP A 168 1.04 -6.13 2.58
CA ASP A 168 1.81 -7.29 3.03
C ASP A 168 1.58 -7.58 4.53
N GLY A 169 1.44 -6.54 5.36
CA GLY A 169 1.12 -6.70 6.78
C GLY A 169 -0.27 -7.29 7.03
N ILE A 170 -1.29 -6.96 6.22
CA ILE A 170 -2.61 -7.60 6.29
C ILE A 170 -2.54 -9.06 5.86
N SER A 171 -1.68 -9.42 4.91
CA SER A 171 -1.48 -10.82 4.52
C SER A 171 -0.89 -11.72 5.62
N GLN A 172 -0.43 -11.13 6.73
CA GLN A 172 -0.01 -11.86 7.94
C GLN A 172 -1.17 -12.13 8.92
N MET A 173 -2.32 -11.48 8.72
CA MET A 173 -3.47 -11.55 9.61
C MET A 173 -4.39 -12.72 9.27
N TYR A 174 -5.14 -13.18 10.28
CA TYR A 174 -6.28 -14.08 10.06
C TYR A 174 -7.56 -13.25 10.11
N ALA A 175 -8.43 -13.41 9.10
CA ALA A 175 -9.72 -12.76 9.03
C ALA A 175 -10.72 -13.34 10.04
N GLY A 176 -11.87 -12.68 10.20
CA GLY A 176 -13.04 -13.29 10.84
C GLY A 176 -13.78 -14.23 9.90
N THR A 177 -14.98 -14.61 10.29
CA THR A 177 -15.84 -15.53 9.52
C THR A 177 -17.21 -14.93 9.24
N SER A 178 -17.81 -15.33 8.13
CA SER A 178 -19.13 -14.85 7.70
C SER A 178 -20.26 -15.26 8.66
N GLU A 179 -20.06 -16.34 9.41
CA GLU A 179 -20.97 -16.90 10.40
C GLU A 179 -21.02 -16.09 11.69
N ASN A 180 -20.01 -15.24 11.93
CA ASN A 180 -19.87 -14.40 13.12
C ASN A 180 -20.16 -12.93 12.82
N ILE A 181 -20.89 -12.65 11.74
CA ILE A 181 -21.47 -11.34 11.48
C ILE A 181 -22.72 -11.18 12.35
N VAL A 182 -22.76 -10.11 13.15
CA VAL A 182 -23.90 -9.76 14.01
C VAL A 182 -24.44 -8.39 13.60
N ASP A 183 -25.71 -8.38 13.17
CA ASP A 183 -26.43 -7.14 12.86
C ASP A 183 -26.91 -6.45 14.14
N ASN A 184 -26.58 -5.17 14.28
CA ASN A 184 -27.04 -4.35 15.40
C ASN A 184 -28.40 -3.69 15.09
N PRO A 185 -29.26 -3.45 16.10
CA PRO A 185 -30.55 -2.79 15.91
C PRO A 185 -30.48 -1.36 15.32
N ASP A 186 -29.32 -0.71 15.34
CA ASP A 186 -29.08 0.61 14.78
C ASP A 186 -28.68 0.60 13.29
N GLY A 187 -28.58 -0.58 12.69
CA GLY A 187 -28.22 -0.77 11.29
C GLY A 187 -26.70 -0.89 11.03
N SER A 188 -25.87 -0.85 12.07
CA SER A 188 -24.47 -1.28 11.98
C SER A 188 -24.36 -2.80 12.05
N TYR A 189 -23.18 -3.33 11.76
CA TYR A 189 -22.85 -4.73 12.00
C TYR A 189 -21.47 -4.85 12.64
N GLU A 190 -21.24 -5.97 13.31
CA GLU A 190 -19.93 -6.36 13.83
C GLU A 190 -19.53 -7.74 13.31
N ILE A 191 -18.23 -7.99 13.25
CA ILE A 191 -17.65 -9.31 12.99
C ILE A 191 -16.96 -9.70 14.29
N THR A 192 -17.55 -10.61 15.06
CA THR A 192 -17.14 -10.83 16.45
C THR A 192 -15.80 -11.55 16.59
N ASP A 193 -15.42 -12.32 15.57
CA ASP A 193 -14.18 -13.12 15.51
C ASP A 193 -13.15 -12.55 14.53
N ARG A 194 -13.25 -11.26 14.18
CA ARG A 194 -12.29 -10.55 13.33
C ARG A 194 -10.87 -10.59 13.90
N GLY A 195 -9.88 -10.54 13.02
CA GLY A 195 -8.48 -10.34 13.39
C GLY A 195 -8.19 -8.89 13.74
N ILE A 196 -7.27 -8.64 14.66
CA ILE A 196 -6.84 -7.30 15.08
C ILE A 196 -5.30 -7.28 15.11
N ALA A 197 -4.70 -6.27 14.49
CA ALA A 197 -3.24 -6.13 14.44
C ALA A 197 -2.76 -4.68 14.48
N ILE A 198 -1.48 -4.52 14.82
CA ILE A 198 -0.71 -3.28 14.62
C ILE A 198 0.34 -3.57 13.56
N ILE A 199 0.45 -2.69 12.56
CA ILE A 199 1.48 -2.73 11.52
C ILE A 199 2.25 -1.42 11.57
N VAL A 200 3.56 -1.48 11.79
CA VAL A 200 4.45 -0.30 11.80
C VAL A 200 5.48 -0.46 10.69
N MET A 201 5.56 0.52 9.79
CA MET A 201 6.35 0.39 8.56
C MET A 201 7.17 1.64 8.26
N PRO A 202 8.38 1.48 7.65
CA PRO A 202 9.20 2.58 7.19
C PRO A 202 8.55 3.28 6.00
N SER A 203 8.99 4.48 5.71
CA SER A 203 8.45 5.30 4.63
C SER A 203 8.59 4.64 3.24
N GLY A 204 9.64 3.85 3.02
CA GLY A 204 9.85 3.05 1.80
C GLY A 204 8.77 1.99 1.54
N LEU A 205 8.07 1.54 2.59
CA LEU A 205 6.92 0.63 2.48
C LEU A 205 5.56 1.35 2.60
N ALA A 206 5.58 2.67 2.78
CA ALA A 206 4.43 3.55 2.86
C ALA A 206 4.51 4.63 1.77
N ALA A 207 4.52 5.92 2.14
CA ALA A 207 4.66 7.02 1.20
C ALA A 207 6.06 7.67 1.29
N PHE A 208 7.01 7.07 0.59
CA PHE A 208 8.37 7.59 0.47
C PHE A 208 8.40 8.86 -0.40
N ASN A 209 9.12 9.89 0.04
CA ASN A 209 9.20 11.19 -0.66
C ASN A 209 7.83 11.85 -0.97
N ARG A 210 6.77 11.43 -0.28
CA ARG A 210 5.42 12.00 -0.37
C ARG A 210 4.95 12.33 1.03
N THR A 211 4.13 13.37 1.17
CA THR A 211 3.63 13.77 2.49
C THR A 211 2.48 12.86 2.91
N VAL A 212 2.59 12.21 4.07
CA VAL A 212 1.50 11.45 4.70
C VAL A 212 0.83 12.32 5.76
N GLY A 213 -0.20 13.08 5.36
CA GLY A 213 -0.93 13.97 6.27
C GLY A 213 0.02 14.84 7.11
N ALA A 214 -0.10 14.75 8.44
CA ALA A 214 0.77 15.47 9.37
C ALA A 214 2.08 14.75 9.72
N ALA A 215 2.25 13.48 9.35
CA ALA A 215 3.48 12.71 9.59
C ALA A 215 4.68 13.31 8.83
N GLY A 216 4.41 14.00 7.72
CA GLY A 216 5.44 14.60 6.87
C GLY A 216 5.87 13.67 5.75
N THR A 217 7.05 13.96 5.18
CA THR A 217 7.71 13.16 4.13
C THR A 217 8.75 12.25 4.76
N TYR A 218 9.02 11.08 4.17
CA TYR A 218 10.01 10.13 4.71
C TYR A 218 9.69 9.74 6.16
N ALA A 219 8.41 9.58 6.47
CA ALA A 219 7.96 9.31 7.82
C ALA A 219 7.54 7.84 7.96
N PRO A 220 8.03 7.13 8.99
CA PRO A 220 7.44 5.88 9.42
C PRO A 220 5.98 6.10 9.85
N VAL A 221 5.15 5.09 9.58
CA VAL A 221 3.71 5.15 9.88
C VAL A 221 3.25 3.89 10.60
N LEU A 222 2.14 4.02 11.32
CA LEU A 222 1.49 2.96 12.07
C LEU A 222 0.05 2.80 11.59
N PHE A 223 -0.37 1.56 11.41
CA PHE A 223 -1.76 1.19 11.19
C PHE A 223 -2.25 0.27 12.30
N LYS A 224 -3.45 0.55 12.81
CA LYS A 224 -4.25 -0.39 13.60
C LYS A 224 -5.30 -0.94 12.64
N VAL A 225 -5.32 -2.25 12.44
CA VAL A 225 -6.19 -2.88 11.44
C VAL A 225 -7.07 -3.91 12.11
N GLU A 226 -8.33 -3.94 11.72
CA GLU A 226 -9.26 -5.02 12.02
C GLU A 226 -9.68 -5.69 10.71
N LEU A 227 -9.36 -6.98 10.57
CA LEU A 227 -9.61 -7.76 9.36
C LEU A 227 -10.87 -8.60 9.54
N GLY A 228 -11.91 -8.20 8.81
CA GLY A 228 -13.23 -8.80 8.84
C GLY A 228 -13.32 -10.07 8.00
N LEU A 229 -13.20 -9.92 6.67
CA LEU A 229 -13.31 -11.00 5.68
C LEU A 229 -12.28 -10.77 4.57
N TYR A 230 -12.16 -11.72 3.66
CA TYR A 230 -11.39 -11.57 2.42
C TYR A 230 -12.03 -12.40 1.31
N VAL A 231 -11.65 -12.12 0.05
CA VAL A 231 -11.96 -12.94 -1.11
C VAL A 231 -10.70 -13.74 -1.43
N GLU A 232 -10.75 -15.05 -1.20
CA GLU A 232 -9.68 -15.96 -1.59
C GLU A 232 -9.57 -16.01 -3.12
N ASP A 233 -8.34 -16.05 -3.63
CA ASP A 233 -8.03 -16.08 -5.06
C ASP A 233 -8.70 -14.90 -5.80
N THR A 234 -8.54 -13.68 -5.28
CA THR A 234 -9.09 -12.48 -5.92
C THR A 234 -8.58 -12.37 -7.36
N ASP A 235 -9.52 -12.21 -8.28
CA ASP A 235 -9.34 -12.02 -9.73
C ASP A 235 -9.85 -10.60 -10.03
N SER A 236 -8.92 -9.66 -10.15
CA SER A 236 -9.20 -8.22 -10.06
C SER A 236 -9.77 -7.63 -11.35
N ASP A 237 -9.37 -8.13 -12.51
CA ASP A 237 -9.91 -7.81 -13.84
C ASP A 237 -11.01 -8.80 -14.30
N ASN A 238 -11.19 -9.92 -13.60
CA ASN A 238 -12.12 -11.01 -13.92
C ASN A 238 -11.76 -11.78 -15.20
N ASP A 239 -10.48 -11.89 -15.50
CA ASP A 239 -9.97 -12.62 -16.66
C ASP A 239 -9.79 -14.14 -16.41
N GLY A 240 -9.77 -14.54 -15.13
CA GLY A 240 -9.71 -15.94 -14.69
C GLY A 240 -8.40 -16.37 -14.07
N ILE A 241 -7.40 -15.50 -14.06
CA ILE A 241 -6.17 -15.70 -13.33
C ILE A 241 -6.33 -15.02 -11.97
N PRO A 242 -6.17 -15.76 -10.86
CA PRO A 242 -6.09 -15.12 -9.55
C PRO A 242 -4.90 -14.16 -9.53
N SER A 243 -5.08 -12.94 -9.03
CA SER A 243 -4.07 -11.88 -9.03
C SER A 243 -2.76 -12.29 -8.34
N ILE A 244 -2.80 -13.25 -7.42
CA ILE A 244 -1.58 -13.81 -6.80
C ILE A 244 -0.69 -14.58 -7.79
N MET A 245 -1.26 -15.13 -8.85
CA MET A 245 -0.57 -15.89 -9.88
C MET A 245 0.09 -15.00 -10.94
N GLU A 246 -0.21 -13.71 -10.94
CA GLU A 246 0.29 -12.71 -11.89
C GLU A 246 1.52 -11.97 -11.37
N ASP A 247 2.00 -12.35 -10.17
CA ASP A 247 3.34 -12.03 -9.69
C ASP A 247 4.37 -12.92 -10.41
N LEU A 248 4.68 -12.59 -11.66
CA LEU A 248 5.50 -13.41 -12.55
C LEU A 248 6.93 -13.56 -12.03
N ASN A 249 7.44 -12.52 -11.37
CA ASN A 249 8.81 -12.48 -10.88
C ASN A 249 8.95 -12.90 -9.39
N ASN A 250 7.84 -13.12 -8.68
CA ASN A 250 7.75 -13.51 -7.26
C ASN A 250 8.36 -12.48 -6.28
N ASN A 251 8.34 -11.19 -6.61
CA ASN A 251 8.84 -10.11 -5.74
C ASN A 251 7.76 -9.58 -4.76
N ARG A 252 6.52 -10.09 -4.84
CA ARG A 252 5.35 -9.67 -4.05
C ARG A 252 4.92 -8.23 -4.36
N TYR A 253 5.07 -7.78 -5.60
CA TYR A 253 4.75 -6.43 -6.04
C TYR A 253 4.12 -6.43 -7.44
N LEU A 254 2.85 -6.84 -7.51
CA LEU A 254 2.08 -6.95 -8.76
C LEU A 254 2.05 -5.71 -9.68
N LEU A 255 2.42 -4.54 -9.19
CA LEU A 255 2.38 -3.31 -10.00
C LEU A 255 3.55 -3.21 -10.99
N ASP A 256 4.56 -4.08 -10.90
CA ASP A 256 5.68 -4.14 -11.87
C ASP A 256 5.62 -5.33 -12.85
N ASP A 257 4.63 -6.21 -12.71
CA ASP A 257 4.36 -7.28 -13.66
C ASP A 257 3.36 -6.77 -14.72
N ASN A 258 3.89 -6.31 -15.85
CA ASN A 258 3.15 -5.87 -17.02
C ASN A 258 3.84 -6.44 -18.28
N THR A 259 3.18 -7.34 -18.99
CA THR A 259 3.77 -8.07 -20.13
C THR A 259 3.69 -7.30 -21.44
N ASP A 260 2.81 -6.29 -21.53
CA ASP A 260 2.54 -5.53 -22.75
C ASP A 260 2.78 -4.01 -22.63
N GLU A 261 3.41 -3.54 -21.54
CA GLU A 261 3.65 -2.12 -21.19
C GLU A 261 4.19 -1.30 -22.39
N ASP A 262 5.07 -1.90 -23.19
CA ASP A 262 5.70 -1.28 -24.36
C ASP A 262 4.70 -0.94 -25.50
N THR A 263 3.53 -1.58 -25.50
CA THR A 263 2.47 -1.45 -26.51
C THR A 263 1.28 -0.63 -26.02
N GLU A 264 1.14 -0.45 -24.69
CA GLU A 264 0.05 0.30 -24.08
C GLU A 264 0.06 1.81 -24.47
N PRO A 265 -1.11 2.47 -24.51
CA PRO A 265 -1.18 3.88 -24.82
C PRO A 265 -0.51 4.77 -23.75
N LEU A 266 0.59 5.43 -24.10
CA LEU A 266 1.33 6.37 -23.22
C LEU A 266 0.51 7.51 -22.58
N ASN A 267 -0.74 7.71 -22.98
CA ASN A 267 -1.64 8.71 -22.42
C ASN A 267 -2.62 8.17 -21.36
N LEU A 268 -2.53 6.88 -21.04
CA LEU A 268 -3.23 6.21 -19.94
C LEU A 268 -2.19 5.66 -18.96
N PRO A 269 -2.56 5.43 -17.68
CA PRO A 269 -1.72 4.64 -16.78
C PRO A 269 -1.56 3.23 -17.36
N ALA A 270 -0.33 2.72 -17.32
CA ALA A 270 -0.04 1.34 -17.65
C ALA A 270 -0.81 0.40 -16.71
N LEU A 271 -1.35 -0.68 -17.23
CA LEU A 271 -2.09 -1.69 -16.47
C LEU A 271 -1.16 -2.88 -16.21
N PRO A 272 -0.79 -3.16 -14.95
CA PRO A 272 -0.18 -4.44 -14.65
C PRO A 272 -1.15 -5.57 -14.96
N ASN A 273 -0.62 -6.77 -15.23
CA ASN A 273 -1.38 -7.96 -15.64
C ASN A 273 -2.66 -8.13 -14.80
N TYR A 274 -2.57 -8.10 -13.45
CA TYR A 274 -3.74 -8.24 -12.56
C TYR A 274 -4.83 -7.15 -12.65
N ARG A 275 -4.66 -6.18 -13.55
CA ARG A 275 -5.61 -5.11 -13.86
C ARG A 275 -5.95 -5.05 -15.35
N ASP A 276 -5.39 -5.95 -16.14
CA ASP A 276 -5.59 -6.06 -17.57
C ASP A 276 -6.34 -7.37 -17.86
N ALA A 277 -7.26 -7.35 -18.82
CA ALA A 277 -7.97 -8.55 -19.23
C ALA A 277 -7.39 -9.18 -20.51
N ASP A 278 -6.32 -8.58 -21.04
CA ASP A 278 -5.59 -8.92 -22.26
C ASP A 278 -4.08 -8.79 -21.95
N ASP A 279 -3.58 -9.65 -21.05
CA ASP A 279 -2.28 -9.54 -20.38
C ASP A 279 -1.06 -9.30 -21.28
N ASP A 280 -1.09 -9.84 -22.50
CA ASP A 280 -0.02 -9.73 -23.48
C ASP A 280 -0.31 -8.71 -24.61
N GLY A 281 -1.48 -8.08 -24.57
CA GLY A 281 -1.91 -7.02 -25.48
C GLY A 281 -2.12 -7.47 -26.93
N ASP A 282 -2.35 -8.76 -27.18
CA ASP A 282 -2.44 -9.31 -28.53
C ASP A 282 -3.84 -9.15 -29.19
N GLY A 283 -4.84 -8.79 -28.38
CA GLY A 283 -6.22 -8.56 -28.78
C GLY A 283 -7.16 -9.74 -28.55
N VAL A 284 -6.69 -10.84 -27.95
CA VAL A 284 -7.46 -11.98 -27.49
C VAL A 284 -7.39 -12.05 -25.97
N SER A 285 -8.48 -11.65 -25.30
CA SER A 285 -8.52 -11.63 -23.82
C SER A 285 -7.97 -12.91 -23.17
N THR A 286 -7.22 -12.78 -22.09
CA THR A 286 -6.69 -13.88 -21.26
C THR A 286 -7.73 -14.96 -21.00
N ARG A 287 -8.96 -14.54 -20.61
CA ARG A 287 -10.11 -15.45 -20.38
C ARG A 287 -10.37 -16.40 -21.54
N SER A 288 -10.29 -15.90 -22.77
CA SER A 288 -10.61 -16.66 -23.98
C SER A 288 -9.53 -17.69 -24.30
N GLU A 289 -8.27 -17.37 -24.02
CA GLU A 289 -7.13 -18.24 -24.28
C GLU A 289 -7.05 -19.38 -23.27
N ILE A 290 -7.43 -19.12 -22.02
CA ILE A 290 -7.41 -20.12 -20.95
C ILE A 290 -8.69 -20.96 -20.87
N SER A 291 -9.72 -20.73 -21.71
CA SER A 291 -11.02 -21.40 -21.61
C SER A 291 -11.28 -22.40 -22.75
N ASP A 292 -11.98 -23.50 -22.44
CA ASP A 292 -12.45 -24.45 -23.45
C ASP A 292 -13.74 -23.98 -24.18
N GLU A 293 -14.26 -24.79 -25.12
CA GLU A 293 -15.49 -24.48 -25.86
C GLU A 293 -16.75 -24.30 -24.96
N ASN A 294 -16.71 -24.78 -23.71
CA ASN A 294 -17.79 -24.66 -22.74
C ASN A 294 -17.60 -23.47 -21.77
N GLY A 295 -16.44 -22.79 -21.83
CA GLY A 295 -16.07 -21.72 -20.91
C GLY A 295 -15.44 -22.21 -19.60
N ASP A 296 -15.02 -23.47 -19.53
CA ASP A 296 -14.29 -24.01 -18.38
C ASP A 296 -12.80 -23.69 -18.51
N ILE A 297 -12.16 -23.21 -17.43
CA ILE A 297 -10.72 -22.90 -17.41
C ILE A 297 -9.90 -24.18 -17.58
N ILE A 298 -8.93 -24.15 -18.49
CA ILE A 298 -8.02 -25.22 -18.84
C ILE A 298 -6.80 -25.18 -17.89
N PHE A 299 -6.51 -26.31 -17.25
CA PHE A 299 -5.31 -26.49 -16.42
C PHE A 299 -4.49 -27.70 -16.87
N PRO A 300 -3.14 -27.60 -16.97
CA PRO A 300 -2.35 -26.35 -16.91
C PRO A 300 -2.77 -25.36 -18.01
N TYR A 301 -2.49 -24.07 -17.82
CA TYR A 301 -2.80 -23.05 -18.82
C TYR A 301 -2.17 -23.43 -20.17
N PRO A 302 -2.88 -23.19 -21.30
CA PRO A 302 -2.39 -23.51 -22.63
C PRO A 302 -1.01 -22.90 -22.93
N ASP A 303 -0.21 -23.64 -23.69
CA ASP A 303 1.06 -23.24 -24.29
C ASP A 303 1.09 -23.93 -25.66
N SER A 304 0.47 -23.27 -26.64
CA SER A 304 0.15 -23.81 -27.96
C SER A 304 1.39 -23.94 -28.84
N ASN A 305 2.40 -23.08 -28.63
CA ASN A 305 3.64 -23.09 -29.40
C ASN A 305 4.73 -23.98 -28.75
N GLY A 306 4.58 -24.34 -27.48
CA GLY A 306 5.43 -25.23 -26.70
C GLY A 306 6.77 -24.61 -26.27
N ASP A 307 6.85 -23.29 -26.13
CA ASP A 307 8.06 -22.56 -25.75
C ASP A 307 8.21 -22.33 -24.24
N GLY A 308 7.17 -22.65 -23.46
CA GLY A 308 7.13 -22.55 -22.01
C GLY A 308 6.53 -21.26 -21.46
N VAL A 309 6.08 -20.33 -22.31
CA VAL A 309 5.24 -19.19 -21.94
C VAL A 309 3.78 -19.58 -22.16
N PRO A 310 2.90 -19.43 -21.16
CA PRO A 310 1.46 -19.62 -21.37
C PRO A 310 0.91 -18.69 -22.45
N ASP A 311 -0.10 -19.15 -23.19
CA ASP A 311 -0.69 -18.40 -24.31
C ASP A 311 -1.09 -16.97 -23.87
N TYR A 312 -1.73 -16.80 -22.71
CA TYR A 312 -2.12 -15.49 -22.17
C TYR A 312 -0.98 -14.52 -21.81
N LEU A 313 0.27 -14.95 -21.93
CA LEU A 313 1.47 -14.14 -21.74
C LEU A 313 2.34 -14.10 -23.02
N ASP A 314 1.88 -14.68 -24.13
CA ASP A 314 2.62 -14.80 -25.39
C ASP A 314 1.89 -14.09 -26.55
N PRO A 315 2.30 -12.85 -26.89
CA PRO A 315 1.62 -12.02 -27.89
C PRO A 315 1.81 -12.52 -29.34
N THR A 316 2.32 -13.73 -29.52
CA THR A 316 2.53 -14.38 -30.80
C THR A 316 1.57 -15.55 -31.06
N VAL A 317 0.68 -15.86 -30.10
CA VAL A 317 -0.29 -16.95 -30.16
C VAL A 317 -1.71 -16.40 -30.08
N ASN A 318 -2.60 -16.82 -31.00
CA ASN A 318 -4.03 -16.43 -31.03
C ASN A 318 -4.95 -17.62 -31.31
#